data_AF-A0A181Z8Z2-F1
#
_entry.id   AF-A0A181Z8Z2-F1
#
_cell.length_a   1.000
_cell.length_b   1.000
_cell.length_c   1.000
_cell.angle_alpha   90.00
_cell.angle_beta   90.00
_cell.angle_gamma   90.00
#
_symmetry.space_group_name_H-M   'P 1'
#
loop_
_entity.id
_entity.type
_entity.pdbx_description
1 polymer ?
#
loop_
_entity_poly.entity_id
_entity_poly.type
_entity_poly.pdbx_seq_one_letter_code
_entity_poly.pdbx_strand_id
1 'polypeptide(L)' 'MATHEVQAVRDKGMWQVFIDGFLVTEVSRWGSVGFVAREWVAMTEEIPSSEVDLAIRVVGRNQYIDA' A
#
# COMPACT_ATOMS: atom_id res chain seq x y z
N MET A 1 -6.12 -12.41 -11.49
CA MET A 1 -6.23 -11.14 -10.76
C MET A 1 -6.03 -11.45 -9.29
N ALA A 2 -4.90 -11.03 -8.74
CA ALA A 2 -4.64 -11.10 -7.30
C ALA A 2 -5.18 -9.82 -6.66
N THR A 3 -5.97 -9.96 -5.59
CA THR A 3 -6.56 -8.83 -4.87
C THR A 3 -5.84 -8.65 -3.55
N HIS A 4 -5.13 -7.53 -3.39
CA HIS A 4 -4.43 -7.20 -2.14
C HIS A 4 -5.14 -6.08 -1.39
N GLU A 5 -5.20 -6.22 -0.07
CA GLU A 5 -5.59 -5.12 0.80
C GLU A 5 -4.39 -4.21 1.01
N VAL A 6 -4.55 -2.95 0.59
CA VAL A 6 -3.55 -1.90 0.79
C VAL A 6 -4.06 -0.97 1.87
N GLN A 7 -3.26 -0.75 2.90
CA GLN A 7 -3.58 0.19 3.95
C GLN A 7 -2.66 1.40 3.88
N ALA A 8 -3.26 2.57 3.76
CA ALA A 8 -2.56 3.83 3.65
C ALA A 8 -2.71 4.61 4.96
N VAL A 9 -1.60 4.76 5.68
CA VAL A 9 -1.57 5.46 6.97
C VAL A 9 -0.88 6.81 6.79
N ARG A 10 -1.49 7.89 7.29
CA ARG A 10 -0.84 9.21 7.29
C ARG A 10 -0.06 9.40 8.59
N ASP A 11 1.26 9.50 8.49
CA ASP A 11 2.13 9.82 9.63
C ASP A 11 3.20 10.85 9.25
N LYS A 12 3.46 11.83 10.12
CA LYS A 12 4.52 12.85 9.98
C LYS A 12 4.65 13.50 8.59
N GLY A 13 3.54 13.67 7.86
CA GLY A 13 3.57 14.27 6.52
C GLY A 13 3.90 13.28 5.38
N MET A 14 3.98 11.99 5.67
CA MET A 14 4.17 10.88 4.74
C MET A 14 2.95 9.93 4.77
N TRP A 15 2.74 9.24 3.66
CA TRP A 15 1.79 8.12 3.53
C TRP A 15 2.58 6.83 3.61
N GLN A 16 2.43 6.11 4.70
CA GLN A 16 2.94 4.76 4.86
C GLN A 16 2.02 3.80 4.13
N VAL A 17 2.59 2.97 3.26
CA VAL A 17 1.85 2.00 2.45
C VAL A 17 2.11 0.62 3.00
N PHE A 18 1.06 0.01 3.54
CA PHE A 18 1.06 -1.36 4.03
C PHE A 18 0.35 -2.26 3.04
N ILE A 19 0.90 -3.44 2.80
CA ILE A 19 0.28 -4.50 1.99
C ILE A 19 0.29 -5.77 2.83
N ASP A 20 -0.88 -6.37 3.01
CA ASP A 20 -1.05 -7.56 3.85
C ASP A 20 -0.46 -7.40 5.27
N GLY A 21 -0.50 -6.17 5.80
CA GLY A 21 0.02 -5.80 7.13
C GLY A 21 1.51 -5.45 7.19
N PHE A 22 2.26 -5.55 6.09
CA PHE A 22 3.68 -5.22 6.06
C PHE A 22 3.93 -3.82 5.49
N LEU A 23 4.79 -3.03 6.16
CA LEU A 23 5.22 -1.74 5.63
C LEU A 23 6.10 -1.96 4.39
N VAL A 24 5.58 -1.55 3.24
CA VAL A 24 6.27 -1.69 1.96
C VAL A 24 7.10 -0.45 1.64
N THR A 25 6.52 0.74 1.81
CA THR A 25 7.17 2.00 1.48
C THR A 25 6.48 3.21 2.11
N GLU A 26 7.09 4.38 1.96
CA GLU A 26 6.52 5.66 2.35
C GLU A 26 6.54 6.64 1.17
N VAL A 27 5.41 7.30 0.91
CA VAL A 27 5.27 8.28 -0.17
C VAL A 27 4.74 9.60 0.34
N SER A 28 5.20 10.71 -0.22
CA SER A 28 4.76 12.05 0.21
C SER A 28 3.37 12.43 -0.30
N ARG A 29 2.94 11.85 -1.43
CA ARG A 29 1.68 12.19 -2.14
C ARG A 29 0.68 11.06 -2.10
N TRP A 30 -0.58 11.39 -1.82
CA TRP A 30 -1.69 10.43 -1.82
C TRP A 30 -1.81 9.66 -3.14
N GLY A 31 -1.75 10.35 -4.28
CA GLY A 31 -1.85 9.70 -5.60
C GLY A 31 -0.75 8.69 -5.91
N SER A 32 0.37 8.72 -5.17
CA SER A 32 1.46 7.76 -5.33
C SER A 32 1.16 6.42 -4.65
N VAL A 33 0.27 6.36 -3.66
CA VAL A 33 -0.01 5.16 -2.85
C VAL A 33 -0.45 3.98 -3.72
N GLY A 34 -1.47 4.17 -4.56
CA GLY A 34 -1.98 3.10 -5.41
C GLY A 34 -0.98 2.66 -6.49
N PHE A 35 -0.19 3.61 -7.01
CA PHE A 35 0.85 3.29 -7.98
C PHE A 35 1.95 2.42 -7.34
N VAL A 36 2.52 2.85 -6.22
CA VAL A 36 3.61 2.08 -5.58
C VAL A 36 3.14 0.74 -5.06
N ALA A 37 1.91 0.65 -4.54
CA ALA A 37 1.35 -0.61 -4.08
C ALA A 37 1.17 -1.60 -5.23
N ARG A 38 0.69 -1.12 -6.39
CA ARG A 38 0.51 -1.94 -7.59
C ARG A 38 1.84 -2.46 -8.12
N GLU A 39 2.83 -1.57 -8.26
CA GLU A 39 4.14 -1.93 -8.77
C GLU A 39 4.84 -2.92 -7.83
N TRP A 40 4.70 -2.73 -6.52
CA TRP A 40 5.28 -3.66 -5.55
C TRP A 40 4.67 -5.07 -5.68
N VAL A 41 3.33 -5.19 -5.71
CA VAL A 41 2.67 -6.50 -5.89
C VAL A 41 3.06 -7.14 -7.23
N ALA A 42 3.05 -6.36 -8.31
CA ALA A 42 3.43 -6.85 -9.63
C ALA A 42 4.85 -7.44 -9.64
N MET A 43 5.79 -6.76 -8.97
CA MET A 43 7.16 -7.25 -8.83
C MET A 43 7.27 -8.47 -7.92
N THR A 44 6.56 -8.49 -6.79
CA THR A 44 6.63 -9.58 -5.80
C THR A 44 5.96 -10.86 -6.27
N GLU A 45 4.86 -10.75 -7.01
CA GLU A 45 4.13 -11.89 -7.56
C GLU A 45 4.54 -12.25 -9.00
N GLU A 46 5.46 -11.51 -9.60
CA GLU A 46 5.92 -11.67 -10.99
C GLU A 46 4.77 -11.65 -12.02
N ILE A 47 3.76 -10.82 -11.78
CA ILE A 47 2.60 -10.64 -12.67
C ILE A 47 2.58 -9.22 -13.28
N PRO A 48 1.95 -9.03 -14.45
CA PRO A 48 1.76 -7.70 -15.01
C PRO A 48 0.98 -6.78 -14.06
N SER A 49 1.40 -5.52 -13.93
CA SER A 49 0.71 -4.54 -13.07
C SER A 49 -0.75 -4.30 -13.48
N SER A 50 -1.11 -4.58 -14.73
CA SER A 50 -2.49 -4.56 -15.22
C SER A 50 -3.37 -5.66 -14.63
N GLU A 51 -2.80 -6.72 -14.06
CA GLU A 51 -3.54 -7.84 -13.46
C GLU A 51 -3.67 -7.73 -11.93
N VAL A 52 -3.14 -6.64 -11.37
CA VAL A 52 -3.16 -6.35 -9.94
C VAL A 52 -4.38 -5.48 -9.59
N ASP A 53 -5.29 -6.07 -8.82
CA ASP A 53 -6.41 -5.37 -8.22
C ASP A 53 -6.07 -4.96 -6.79
N LEU A 54 -6.28 -3.68 -6.48
CA LEU A 54 -5.99 -3.13 -5.16
C LEU A 54 -7.26 -2.67 -4.47
N ALA A 55 -7.45 -3.09 -3.22
CA ALA A 55 -8.42 -2.51 -2.32
C ALA A 55 -7.70 -1.58 -1.34
N ILE A 56 -7.70 -0.27 -1.63
CA ILE A 56 -6.98 0.72 -0.80
C ILE A 56 -7.90 1.25 0.30
N ARG A 57 -7.50 1.06 1.56
CA ARG A 57 -8.15 1.63 2.74
C ARG A 57 -7.27 2.70 3.38
N VAL A 58 -7.84 3.87 3.65
CA VAL A 58 -7.18 4.92 4.43
C VAL A 58 -7.39 4.67 5.91
N VAL A 59 -6.30 4.66 6.68
CA VAL A 59 -6.33 4.43 8.13
C VAL A 59 -5.76 5.65 8.84
N GLY A 60 -6.59 6.33 9.64
CA GLY A 60 -6.23 7.59 10.31
C GLY A 60 -5.33 7.43 11.56
N ARG A 61 -5.20 6.23 12.11
CA ARG A 61 -4.31 5.89 13.23
C ARG A 61 -3.61 4.57 12.91
N ASN A 62 -2.28 4.53 12.99
CA ASN A 62 -1.54 3.32 12.68
C ASN A 62 -1.85 2.23 13.74
N GLN A 63 -2.60 1.20 13.35
CA GLN A 63 -2.95 0.09 14.23
C GLN A 63 -1.84 -0.97 14.36
N TYR A 64 -0.76 -0.84 13.58
CA TYR A 64 0.36 -1.80 13.54
C TYR A 64 1.62 -1.33 14.28
N ILE A 65 1.69 -0.04 14.63
CA ILE A 65 2.83 0.54 15.37
C ILE A 65 2.56 0.59 16.89
N ASP A 66 1.30 0.43 17.31
CA ASP A 66 0.83 0.55 18.70
C ASP A 66 0.48 -0.81 19.36
N ALA A 67 0.91 -1.95 18.79
CA ALA A 67 0.66 -3.32 19.31
C ALA A 67 1.89 -3.93 19.97
#